data_AF-A0A940V442-F1
#
_entry.id   AF-A0A940V442-F1
#
_cell.length_a   1.000
_cell.length_b   1.000
_cell.length_c   1.000
_cell.angle_alpha   90.00
_cell.angle_beta   90.00
_cell.angle_gamma   90.00
#
_symmetry.space_group_name_H-M   'P 1'
#
loop_
_entity.id
_entity.type
_entity.pdbx_description
1 polymer ?
#
loop_
_entity_poly.entity_id
_entity_poly.type
_entity_poly.pdbx_seq_one_letter_code
_entity_poly.pdbx_strand_id
1 'polypeptide(L)'
;MTLEEKERNGNFKLSWMSSRLIPILILLTTLMLTYYTYDNSYCIKEDTTDLAAAIRDYIPNQKVKAEVNLIQSEDNWMYVIFSDSQYGECFMGMVLLKRGWNGKYVIRSAEYGSGPPIRLTVKPDNKSQVIIYGSIKDRRAVRYEYAKSIQDIYYEVMYKGNIDQETFFQVQENKDFWWTGFRLFDAQGMDITDSYLSKQFKNAPAGSVNSAEIFMIDIKCLIILLLGIGLAVGMRNRRRSTKS
;
A
#
# COMPACT_ATOMS: atom_id res chain seq x y z
N MET A 1 40.65 52.31 -18.32
CA MET A 1 39.60 51.67 -17.52
C MET A 1 39.76 52.17 -16.09
N THR A 2 38.81 52.97 -15.62
CA THR A 2 38.89 53.60 -14.29
C THR A 2 38.49 52.61 -13.19
N LEU A 3 38.92 52.86 -11.94
CA LEU A 3 38.53 52.05 -10.77
C LEU A 3 36.99 51.93 -10.66
N GLU A 4 36.27 53.01 -10.93
CA GLU A 4 34.80 53.04 -10.93
C GLU A 4 34.14 52.15 -12.01
N GLU A 5 34.74 52.04 -13.21
CA GLU A 5 34.26 51.13 -14.26
C GLU A 5 34.42 49.66 -13.86
N LYS A 6 35.50 49.34 -13.15
CA LYS A 6 35.78 47.98 -12.65
C LYS A 6 34.80 47.59 -11.55
N GLU A 7 34.50 48.51 -10.63
CA GLU A 7 33.51 48.30 -9.56
C GLU A 7 32.08 48.19 -10.10
N ARG A 8 31.68 49.03 -11.06
CA ARG A 8 30.36 48.90 -11.71
C ARG A 8 30.19 47.56 -12.43
N ASN A 9 31.20 47.12 -13.18
CA ASN A 9 31.14 45.83 -13.87
C ASN A 9 31.13 44.64 -12.90
N GLY A 10 31.88 44.73 -11.79
CA GLY A 10 31.86 43.72 -10.72
C GLY A 10 30.48 43.58 -10.08
N ASN A 11 29.90 44.71 -9.67
CA ASN A 11 28.56 44.76 -9.04
C ASN A 11 27.45 44.32 -10.01
N PHE A 12 27.57 44.65 -11.30
CA PHE A 12 26.62 44.21 -12.31
C PHE A 12 26.67 42.69 -12.54
N LYS A 13 27.87 42.09 -12.63
CA LYS A 13 28.04 40.63 -12.74
C LYS A 13 27.49 39.90 -11.51
N LEU A 14 27.77 40.40 -10.30
CA LEU A 14 27.30 39.78 -9.05
C LEU A 14 25.76 39.86 -8.91
N SER A 15 25.18 41.02 -9.25
CA SER A 15 23.73 41.25 -9.29
C SER A 15 23.04 40.34 -10.33
N TRP A 16 23.64 40.20 -11.50
CA TRP A 16 23.12 39.36 -12.57
C TRP A 16 23.20 37.86 -12.22
N MET A 17 24.35 37.40 -11.73
CA MET A 17 24.54 36.01 -11.29
C MET A 17 23.58 35.63 -10.17
N SER A 18 23.45 36.47 -9.12
CA SER A 18 22.51 36.19 -8.02
C SER A 18 21.04 36.17 -8.46
N SER A 19 20.68 36.91 -9.51
CA SER A 19 19.29 37.00 -9.99
C SER A 19 18.79 35.77 -10.74
N ARG A 20 19.72 34.97 -11.28
CA ARG A 20 19.40 33.75 -12.03
C ARG A 20 19.81 32.48 -11.28
N LEU A 21 20.95 32.48 -10.60
CA LEU A 21 21.46 31.30 -9.92
C LEU A 21 20.66 30.95 -8.67
N ILE A 22 20.21 31.92 -7.87
CA ILE A 22 19.51 31.62 -6.62
C ILE A 22 18.18 30.90 -6.86
N PRO A 23 17.28 31.37 -7.77
CA PRO A 23 16.05 30.63 -8.06
C PRO A 23 16.30 29.23 -8.64
N ILE A 24 17.34 29.06 -9.46
CA ILE A 24 17.73 27.75 -10.02
C ILE A 24 18.19 26.82 -8.90
N LEU A 25 19.03 27.29 -7.98
CA LEU A 25 19.49 26.51 -6.83
C LEU A 25 18.33 26.13 -5.91
N ILE A 26 17.37 27.04 -5.68
CA ILE A 26 16.16 26.73 -4.92
C ILE A 26 15.39 25.59 -5.59
N LEU A 27 15.13 25.68 -6.89
CA LEU A 27 14.42 24.64 -7.63
C LEU A 27 15.15 23.29 -7.60
N LEU A 28 16.47 23.28 -7.78
CA LEU A 28 17.28 22.06 -7.70
C LEU A 28 17.21 21.43 -6.32
N THR A 29 17.37 22.23 -5.26
CA THR A 29 17.25 21.76 -3.88
C THR A 29 15.86 21.24 -3.59
N THR A 30 14.80 21.93 -4.04
CA THR A 30 13.42 21.45 -3.91
C THR A 30 13.23 20.10 -4.60
N LEU A 31 13.70 19.94 -5.84
CA LEU A 31 13.60 18.67 -6.57
C LEU A 31 14.36 17.55 -5.83
N MET A 32 15.55 17.83 -5.30
CA MET A 32 16.31 16.87 -4.50
C MET A 32 15.59 16.48 -3.22
N LEU A 33 15.01 17.43 -2.48
CA LEU A 33 14.24 17.14 -1.27
C LEU A 33 12.98 16.34 -1.60
N THR A 34 12.26 16.70 -2.67
CA THR A 34 11.08 15.94 -3.11
C THR A 34 11.46 14.51 -3.48
N TYR A 35 12.52 14.34 -4.26
CA TYR A 35 13.03 13.02 -4.62
C TYR A 35 13.46 12.20 -3.40
N TYR A 36 14.23 12.80 -2.49
CA TYR A 36 14.65 12.15 -1.25
C TYR A 36 13.46 11.72 -0.38
N THR A 37 12.48 12.61 -0.20
CA THR A 37 11.24 12.32 0.55
C THR A 37 10.48 11.17 -0.09
N TYR A 38 10.39 11.18 -1.42
CA TYR A 38 9.73 10.14 -2.19
C TYR A 38 10.44 8.80 -2.05
N ASP A 39 11.75 8.75 -2.29
CA ASP A 39 12.52 7.50 -2.31
C ASP A 39 12.56 6.83 -0.92
N ASN A 40 12.59 7.64 0.15
CA ASN A 40 12.47 7.11 1.51
C ASN A 40 11.08 6.55 1.82
N SER A 41 10.05 7.05 1.15
CA SER A 41 8.67 6.59 1.33
C SER A 41 8.37 5.33 0.51
N TYR A 42 8.90 5.27 -0.72
CA TYR A 42 8.84 4.09 -1.59
C TYR A 42 10.16 3.35 -1.49
N CYS A 43 10.35 2.60 -0.42
CA CYS A 43 11.62 1.95 -0.11
C CYS A 43 11.57 0.41 -0.18
N ILE A 44 10.37 -0.18 -0.28
CA ILE A 44 10.17 -1.63 -0.16
C ILE A 44 10.48 -2.32 -1.48
N LYS A 45 11.25 -3.42 -1.44
CA LYS A 45 11.56 -4.24 -2.61
C LYS A 45 10.65 -5.48 -2.66
N GLU A 46 10.56 -6.08 -3.84
CA GLU A 46 9.88 -7.35 -4.08
C GLU A 46 10.74 -8.53 -3.61
N ASP A 47 11.11 -8.54 -2.33
CA ASP A 47 11.73 -9.69 -1.70
C ASP A 47 11.05 -10.00 -0.37
N THR A 48 10.96 -11.27 -0.04
CA THR A 48 10.20 -11.75 1.12
C THR A 48 10.73 -11.19 2.44
N THR A 49 12.03 -10.89 2.53
CA THR A 49 12.66 -10.36 3.75
C THR A 49 12.33 -8.89 3.95
N ASP A 50 12.49 -8.06 2.90
CA ASP A 50 12.12 -6.64 2.95
C ASP A 50 10.62 -6.49 3.16
N LEU A 51 9.79 -7.32 2.51
CA LEU A 51 8.34 -7.33 2.70
C LEU A 51 7.95 -7.69 4.14
N ALA A 52 8.52 -8.76 4.69
CA ALA A 52 8.27 -9.14 6.08
C ALA A 52 8.73 -8.07 7.07
N ALA A 53 9.86 -7.39 6.82
CA ALA A 53 10.29 -6.25 7.62
C ALA A 53 9.29 -5.07 7.54
N ALA A 54 8.90 -4.68 6.33
CA ALA A 54 7.98 -3.58 6.12
C ALA A 54 6.59 -3.84 6.74
N ILE A 55 6.07 -5.07 6.67
CA ILE A 55 4.80 -5.45 7.29
C ILE A 55 4.86 -5.28 8.81
N ARG A 56 5.98 -5.69 9.44
CA ARG A 56 6.18 -5.55 10.89
C ARG A 56 6.20 -4.11 11.34
N ASP A 57 6.90 -3.25 10.59
CA ASP A 57 6.97 -1.82 10.89
C ASP A 57 5.64 -1.12 10.66
N TYR A 58 4.88 -1.55 9.65
CA TYR A 58 3.59 -0.96 9.27
C TYR A 58 2.43 -1.32 10.21
N ILE A 59 2.52 -2.40 10.98
CA ILE A 59 1.49 -2.84 11.93
C ILE A 59 1.99 -2.57 13.37
N PRO A 60 2.00 -1.29 13.82
CA PRO A 60 2.81 -0.84 14.97
C PRO A 60 2.34 -1.37 16.34
N ASN A 61 1.09 -1.83 16.46
CA ASN A 61 0.49 -2.20 17.74
C ASN A 61 0.52 -3.70 18.03
N GLN A 62 1.09 -4.50 17.12
CA GLN A 62 1.13 -5.95 17.27
C GLN A 62 2.55 -6.37 16.96
N LYS A 63 3.16 -7.18 17.84
CA LYS A 63 4.49 -7.75 17.63
C LYS A 63 4.45 -8.81 16.54
N VAL A 64 3.92 -8.48 15.37
CA VAL A 64 3.65 -9.43 14.31
C VAL A 64 4.97 -10.06 13.90
N LYS A 65 5.05 -11.39 13.84
CA LYS A 65 6.16 -12.07 13.14
C LYS A 65 5.69 -12.43 11.74
N ALA A 66 5.64 -11.42 10.88
CA ALA A 66 5.12 -11.59 9.53
C ALA A 66 6.01 -12.56 8.74
N GLU A 67 5.38 -13.61 8.22
CA GLU A 67 5.96 -14.57 7.29
C GLU A 67 5.21 -14.46 5.96
N VAL A 68 5.93 -14.17 4.87
CA VAL A 68 5.31 -14.00 3.55
C VAL A 68 4.99 -15.36 2.95
N ASN A 69 3.71 -15.59 2.66
CA ASN A 69 3.22 -16.85 2.13
C ASN A 69 3.03 -16.80 0.62
N LEU A 70 2.57 -15.66 0.11
CA LEU A 70 2.25 -15.48 -1.31
C LEU A 70 2.45 -14.02 -1.70
N ILE A 71 3.01 -13.82 -2.89
CA ILE A 71 3.16 -12.51 -3.52
C ILE A 71 2.45 -12.60 -4.87
N GLN A 72 1.52 -11.68 -5.12
CA GLN A 72 0.86 -11.52 -6.41
C GLN A 72 0.99 -10.07 -6.87
N SER A 73 1.54 -9.85 -8.05
CA SER A 73 1.69 -8.51 -8.64
C SER A 73 0.70 -8.33 -9.80
N GLU A 74 0.06 -7.16 -9.88
CA GLU A 74 -0.87 -6.75 -10.93
C GLU A 74 -0.64 -5.26 -11.24
N ASP A 75 -0.19 -4.95 -12.45
CA ASP A 75 0.18 -3.59 -12.87
C ASP A 75 1.14 -2.88 -11.90
N ASN A 76 0.64 -1.84 -11.21
CA ASN A 76 1.37 -1.05 -10.22
C ASN A 76 1.02 -1.46 -8.78
N TRP A 77 0.33 -2.58 -8.59
CA TRP A 77 -0.11 -3.06 -7.30
C TRP A 77 0.52 -4.42 -7.00
N MET A 78 0.74 -4.66 -5.72
CA MET A 78 1.21 -5.94 -5.21
C MET A 78 0.39 -6.32 -3.99
N TYR A 79 -0.07 -7.56 -3.99
CA TYR A 79 -0.77 -8.19 -2.90
C TYR A 79 0.18 -9.17 -2.24
N VAL A 80 0.34 -9.05 -0.92
CA VAL A 80 1.19 -9.96 -0.16
C VAL A 80 0.36 -10.58 0.94
N ILE A 81 0.16 -11.89 0.87
CA ILE A 81 -0.42 -12.67 1.95
C ILE A 81 0.70 -13.01 2.93
N PHE A 82 0.44 -12.76 4.21
CA PHE A 82 1.34 -13.13 5.28
C PHE A 82 0.62 -13.88 6.40
N SER A 83 1.36 -14.67 7.17
CA SER A 83 0.92 -15.25 8.43
C SER A 83 1.77 -14.74 9.59
N ASP A 84 1.35 -15.07 10.81
CA ASP A 84 2.13 -14.83 12.02
C ASP A 84 2.22 -16.13 12.82
N SER A 85 3.43 -16.68 12.88
CA SER A 85 3.70 -17.93 13.60
C SER A 85 3.40 -17.83 15.10
N GLN A 86 3.30 -16.64 15.70
CA GLN A 86 2.93 -16.47 17.11
C GLN A 86 1.47 -16.81 17.39
N TYR A 87 0.57 -16.49 16.46
CA TYR A 87 -0.88 -16.69 16.63
C TYR A 87 -1.36 -18.02 16.05
N GLY A 88 -0.42 -18.83 15.55
CA GLY A 88 -0.68 -20.13 14.97
C GLY A 88 -1.23 -20.05 13.56
N GLU A 89 -1.69 -21.19 13.06
CA GLU A 89 -2.01 -21.39 11.65
C GLU A 89 -3.25 -20.64 11.15
N CYS A 90 -3.96 -19.99 12.05
CA CYS A 90 -5.25 -19.36 11.80
C CYS A 90 -5.12 -17.85 11.62
N PHE A 91 -3.93 -17.28 11.92
CA PHE A 91 -3.67 -15.87 11.66
C PHE A 91 -3.16 -15.70 10.24
N MET A 92 -3.86 -14.85 9.49
CA MET A 92 -3.40 -14.37 8.21
C MET A 92 -3.70 -12.89 8.08
N GLY A 93 -2.89 -12.25 7.25
CA GLY A 93 -3.20 -10.95 6.73
C GLY A 93 -2.83 -10.84 5.26
N MET A 94 -3.28 -9.74 4.69
CA MET A 94 -2.86 -9.28 3.39
C MET A 94 -2.44 -7.82 3.53
N VAL A 95 -1.33 -7.48 2.89
CA VAL A 95 -0.99 -6.09 2.62
C VAL A 95 -1.12 -5.79 1.14
N LEU A 96 -1.67 -4.61 0.86
CA LEU A 96 -1.72 -4.03 -0.48
C LEU A 96 -0.57 -3.05 -0.60
N LEU A 97 0.28 -3.18 -1.60
CA LEU A 97 1.36 -2.25 -1.89
C LEU A 97 1.14 -1.58 -3.25
N LYS A 98 1.59 -0.33 -3.37
CA LYS A 98 1.62 0.41 -4.63
C LYS A 98 3.06 0.65 -5.07
N ARG A 99 3.34 0.38 -6.33
CA ARG A 99 4.61 0.64 -6.98
C ARG A 99 4.78 2.13 -7.27
N GLY A 100 5.94 2.66 -6.91
CA GLY A 100 6.36 4.00 -7.27
C GLY A 100 7.08 4.04 -8.61
N TRP A 101 7.23 5.25 -9.16
CA TRP A 101 8.06 5.49 -10.35
C TRP A 101 9.54 5.09 -10.20
N ASN A 102 10.05 4.96 -8.96
CA ASN A 102 11.40 4.48 -8.66
C ASN A 102 11.49 2.93 -8.67
N GLY A 103 10.40 2.25 -9.02
CA GLY A 103 10.31 0.80 -9.11
C GLY A 103 10.13 0.08 -7.77
N LYS A 104 10.20 0.79 -6.65
CA LYS A 104 10.01 0.29 -5.27
C LYS A 104 8.56 0.45 -4.84
N TYR A 105 8.20 -0.14 -3.70
CA TYR A 105 6.83 -0.21 -3.21
C TYR A 105 6.64 0.54 -1.89
N VAL A 106 5.38 0.88 -1.61
CA VAL A 106 4.90 1.36 -0.31
C VAL A 106 3.62 0.59 0.05
N ILE A 107 3.53 0.07 1.27
CA ILE A 107 2.30 -0.56 1.78
C ILE A 107 1.23 0.53 1.87
N ARG A 108 0.05 0.31 1.28
CA ARG A 108 -1.13 1.21 1.24
C ARG A 108 -2.20 0.83 2.26
N SER A 109 -2.37 -0.46 2.48
CA SER A 109 -3.25 -0.98 3.51
C SER A 109 -2.78 -2.34 3.98
N ALA A 110 -3.21 -2.70 5.19
CA ALA A 110 -3.05 -4.03 5.75
C ALA A 110 -4.38 -4.46 6.38
N GLU A 111 -4.80 -5.69 6.15
CA GLU A 111 -5.89 -6.32 6.90
C GLU A 111 -5.41 -7.68 7.39
N TYR A 112 -5.75 -8.01 8.62
CA TYR A 112 -5.32 -9.24 9.25
C TYR A 112 -6.31 -9.68 10.32
N GLY A 113 -6.32 -10.97 10.62
CA GLY A 113 -7.20 -11.53 11.61
C GLY A 113 -7.05 -13.03 11.78
N SER A 114 -7.82 -13.57 12.72
CA SER A 114 -8.14 -15.00 12.76
C SER A 114 -9.46 -15.25 12.06
N GLY A 115 -9.56 -16.38 11.38
CA GLY A 115 -10.83 -16.85 10.85
C GLY A 115 -10.73 -17.55 9.50
N PRO A 116 -11.87 -17.76 8.83
CA PRO A 116 -11.89 -18.34 7.49
C PRO A 116 -11.13 -17.45 6.51
N PRO A 117 -10.91 -17.94 5.27
CA PRO A 117 -10.34 -17.13 4.20
C PRO A 117 -10.98 -15.74 4.15
N ILE A 118 -10.11 -14.73 4.18
CA ILE A 118 -10.47 -13.33 4.34
C ILE A 118 -10.88 -12.79 2.99
N ARG A 119 -11.99 -12.06 2.99
CA ARG A 119 -12.53 -11.37 1.83
C ARG A 119 -12.27 -9.89 1.97
N LEU A 120 -11.39 -9.36 1.14
CA LEU A 120 -11.09 -7.94 1.12
C LEU A 120 -11.62 -7.28 -0.14
N THR A 121 -12.38 -6.20 0.02
CA THR A 121 -12.76 -5.34 -1.10
C THR A 121 -11.68 -4.27 -1.25
N VAL A 122 -10.82 -4.40 -2.26
CA VAL A 122 -9.85 -3.36 -2.63
C VAL A 122 -10.43 -2.47 -3.71
N LYS A 123 -9.95 -1.23 -3.78
CA LYS A 123 -10.24 -0.31 -4.90
C LYS A 123 -8.95 0.21 -5.55
N PRO A 124 -8.09 -0.66 -6.13
CA PRO A 124 -6.95 -0.19 -6.90
C PRO A 124 -7.47 0.65 -8.07
N ASP A 125 -7.00 1.89 -8.16
CA ASP A 125 -7.33 2.83 -9.25
C ASP A 125 -8.83 2.96 -9.54
N ASN A 126 -9.65 3.03 -8.48
CA ASN A 126 -11.12 3.13 -8.51
C ASN A 126 -11.86 1.92 -9.10
N LYS A 127 -11.16 0.82 -9.41
CA LYS A 127 -11.80 -0.45 -9.77
C LYS A 127 -12.07 -1.25 -8.51
N SER A 128 -13.33 -1.52 -8.20
CA SER A 128 -13.66 -2.39 -7.07
C SER A 128 -13.31 -3.83 -7.44
N GLN A 129 -12.37 -4.42 -6.72
CA GLN A 129 -12.03 -5.83 -6.81
C GLN A 129 -12.29 -6.49 -5.47
N VAL A 130 -12.79 -7.72 -5.52
CA VAL A 130 -12.89 -8.59 -4.36
C VAL A 130 -11.72 -9.55 -4.41
N ILE A 131 -10.92 -9.53 -3.36
CA ILE A 131 -9.83 -10.48 -3.17
C ILE A 131 -10.28 -11.49 -2.15
N ILE A 132 -10.18 -12.74 -2.54
CA ILE A 132 -10.40 -13.88 -1.67
C ILE A 132 -9.03 -14.49 -1.43
N TYR A 133 -8.62 -14.56 -0.18
CA TYR A 133 -7.37 -15.20 0.17
C TYR A 133 -7.48 -15.95 1.47
N GLY A 134 -6.73 -17.04 1.59
CA GLY A 134 -6.70 -17.78 2.84
C GLY A 134 -5.77 -18.96 2.80
N SER A 135 -5.68 -19.63 3.95
CA SER A 135 -4.90 -20.82 4.21
C SER A 135 -5.84 -21.83 4.85
N ILE A 136 -6.24 -22.85 4.10
CA ILE A 136 -7.07 -23.94 4.58
C ILE A 136 -6.17 -25.16 4.75
N LYS A 137 -5.78 -25.44 6.00
CA LYS A 137 -4.96 -26.59 6.35
C LYS A 137 -5.74 -27.87 6.65
N ASP A 138 -7.07 -27.78 6.75
CA ASP A 138 -7.89 -28.98 6.91
C ASP A 138 -7.90 -29.76 5.60
N ARG A 139 -7.10 -30.82 5.53
CA ARG A 139 -6.93 -31.68 4.34
C ARG A 139 -8.22 -32.34 3.85
N ARG A 140 -9.28 -32.34 4.66
CA ARG A 140 -10.59 -32.82 4.23
C ARG A 140 -11.24 -31.86 3.26
N ALA A 141 -10.93 -30.57 3.36
CA ALA A 141 -11.51 -29.53 2.54
C ALA A 141 -10.98 -29.58 1.11
N VAL A 142 -11.88 -29.61 0.14
CA VAL A 142 -11.54 -29.61 -1.29
C VAL A 142 -12.20 -28.47 -2.06
N ARG A 143 -13.19 -27.81 -1.44
CA ARG A 143 -13.99 -26.77 -2.09
C ARG A 143 -14.50 -25.76 -1.07
N TYR A 144 -14.61 -24.51 -1.47
CA TYR A 144 -15.24 -23.45 -0.68
C TYR A 144 -16.29 -22.70 -1.49
N GLU A 145 -17.23 -22.09 -0.77
CA GLU A 145 -18.26 -21.23 -1.34
C GLU A 145 -18.35 -19.92 -0.54
N TYR A 146 -18.50 -18.82 -1.27
CA TYR A 146 -18.93 -17.55 -0.71
C TYR A 146 -20.36 -17.26 -1.14
N ALA A 147 -21.16 -16.84 -0.17
CA ALA A 147 -22.56 -16.53 -0.36
C ALA A 147 -22.92 -15.15 0.18
N LYS A 148 -24.05 -14.64 -0.32
CA LYS A 148 -24.61 -13.36 0.11
C LYS A 148 -25.00 -13.35 1.59
N SER A 149 -25.48 -14.49 2.11
CA SER A 149 -25.91 -14.67 3.50
C SER A 149 -25.24 -15.88 4.14
N ILE A 150 -25.02 -15.81 5.46
CA ILE A 150 -24.66 -16.97 6.31
C ILE A 150 -25.89 -17.83 6.60
N GLN A 151 -27.10 -17.26 6.51
CA GLN A 151 -28.33 -17.97 6.84
C GLN A 151 -28.78 -18.85 5.66
N ASP A 152 -28.95 -20.14 5.93
CA ASP A 152 -29.36 -21.17 4.95
C ASP A 152 -30.59 -20.80 4.13
N ILE A 153 -31.55 -20.10 4.76
CA ILE A 153 -32.80 -19.65 4.12
C ILE A 153 -32.61 -18.61 3.00
N TYR A 154 -31.43 -17.98 2.90
CA TYR A 154 -31.07 -17.02 1.86
C TYR A 154 -29.65 -17.26 1.31
N TYR A 155 -29.23 -18.54 1.23
CA TYR A 155 -27.90 -18.91 0.78
C TYR A 155 -27.81 -18.86 -0.76
N GLU A 156 -27.49 -17.69 -1.29
CA GLU A 156 -27.17 -17.49 -2.70
C GLU A 156 -25.65 -17.55 -2.90
N VAL A 157 -25.16 -18.59 -3.58
CA VAL A 157 -23.73 -18.77 -3.89
C VAL A 157 -23.31 -17.72 -4.92
N MET A 158 -22.42 -16.84 -4.49
CA MET A 158 -21.85 -15.78 -5.34
C MET A 158 -20.56 -16.26 -6.00
N TYR A 159 -19.81 -17.10 -5.29
CA TYR A 159 -18.53 -17.62 -5.75
C TYR A 159 -18.29 -19.01 -5.19
N LYS A 160 -17.63 -19.85 -5.99
CA LYS A 160 -17.14 -21.16 -5.56
C LYS A 160 -15.75 -21.41 -6.13
N GLY A 161 -14.88 -22.01 -5.33
CA GLY A 161 -13.53 -22.36 -5.73
C GLY A 161 -13.13 -23.73 -5.20
N ASN A 162 -12.18 -24.36 -5.89
CA ASN A 162 -11.54 -25.58 -5.42
C ASN A 162 -10.32 -25.22 -4.55
N ILE A 163 -9.98 -26.11 -3.63
CA ILE A 163 -8.83 -25.99 -2.74
C ILE A 163 -7.75 -26.94 -3.25
N ASP A 164 -6.98 -26.45 -4.21
CA ASP A 164 -5.89 -27.22 -4.82
C ASP A 164 -4.56 -27.03 -4.08
N GLN A 165 -4.50 -26.00 -3.22
CA GLN A 165 -3.34 -25.62 -2.41
C GLN A 165 -3.78 -25.19 -1.02
N GLU A 166 -2.93 -25.37 -0.01
CA GLU A 166 -3.23 -24.95 1.36
C GLU A 166 -3.46 -23.44 1.42
N THR A 167 -2.61 -22.64 0.76
CA THR A 167 -2.77 -21.19 0.61
C THR A 167 -3.29 -20.86 -0.77
N PHE A 168 -4.26 -19.96 -0.87
CA PHE A 168 -4.80 -19.51 -2.15
C PHE A 168 -5.05 -18.01 -2.17
N PHE A 169 -5.01 -17.45 -3.38
CA PHE A 169 -5.27 -16.06 -3.68
C PHE A 169 -6.08 -15.98 -4.97
N GLN A 170 -7.20 -15.26 -4.94
CA GLN A 170 -8.02 -15.05 -6.11
C GLN A 170 -8.56 -13.62 -6.13
N VAL A 171 -8.46 -12.99 -7.31
CA VAL A 171 -9.04 -11.69 -7.59
C VAL A 171 -10.29 -11.89 -8.41
N GLN A 172 -11.38 -11.24 -8.00
CA GLN A 172 -12.64 -11.21 -8.73
C GLN A 172 -13.01 -9.75 -8.97
N GLU A 173 -13.23 -9.38 -10.24
CA GLU A 173 -13.86 -8.10 -10.56
C GLU A 173 -15.31 -8.14 -10.09
N ASN A 174 -15.72 -7.23 -9.22
CA ASN A 174 -17.10 -7.23 -8.73
C ASN A 174 -17.70 -5.83 -8.67
N LYS A 175 -18.98 -5.75 -9.07
CA LYS A 175 -19.85 -4.60 -8.90
C LYS A 175 -20.73 -4.85 -7.66
N ASP A 176 -20.46 -4.12 -6.58
CA ASP A 176 -21.43 -3.79 -5.52
C ASP A 176 -22.13 -4.94 -4.75
N PHE A 177 -21.40 -5.88 -4.13
CA PHE A 177 -22.03 -6.83 -3.19
C PHE A 177 -21.24 -7.12 -1.92
N TRP A 178 -21.98 -7.43 -0.85
CA TRP A 178 -21.50 -7.80 0.47
C TRP A 178 -21.69 -9.31 0.63
N TRP A 179 -20.62 -10.10 0.58
CA TRP A 179 -20.67 -11.56 0.80
C TRP A 179 -20.45 -11.87 2.28
N THR A 180 -21.45 -12.40 2.97
CA THR A 180 -21.32 -12.70 4.40
C THR A 180 -21.17 -14.19 4.70
N GLY A 181 -21.66 -15.07 3.82
CA GLY A 181 -21.58 -16.52 3.98
C GLY A 181 -20.24 -17.08 3.49
N PHE A 182 -19.63 -17.95 4.30
CA PHE A 182 -18.53 -18.81 3.89
C PHE A 182 -18.90 -20.25 4.22
N ARG A 183 -18.72 -21.17 3.28
CA ARG A 183 -18.82 -22.61 3.52
C ARG A 183 -17.63 -23.36 2.98
N LEU A 184 -17.30 -24.45 3.66
CA LEU A 184 -16.21 -25.36 3.34
C LEU A 184 -16.76 -26.76 3.15
N PHE A 185 -16.38 -27.42 2.06
CA PHE A 185 -16.88 -28.74 1.71
C PHE A 185 -15.74 -29.75 1.58
N ASP A 186 -16.02 -30.98 2.02
CA ASP A 186 -15.15 -32.11 1.79
C ASP A 186 -15.37 -32.78 0.42
N ALA A 187 -14.58 -33.83 0.13
CA ALA A 187 -14.64 -34.57 -1.13
C ALA A 187 -15.98 -35.28 -1.36
N GLN A 188 -16.78 -35.50 -0.32
CA GLN A 188 -18.11 -36.10 -0.39
C GLN A 188 -19.20 -35.02 -0.56
N GLY A 189 -18.83 -33.73 -0.55
CA GLY A 189 -19.76 -32.62 -0.61
C GLY A 189 -20.43 -32.30 0.72
N MET A 190 -19.93 -32.82 1.84
CA MET A 190 -20.42 -32.50 3.17
C MET A 190 -19.88 -31.14 3.62
N ASP A 191 -20.75 -30.30 4.19
CA ASP A 191 -20.35 -29.04 4.81
C ASP A 191 -19.58 -29.32 6.11
N ILE A 192 -18.32 -28.89 6.16
CA ILE A 192 -17.41 -29.06 7.30
C ILE A 192 -17.06 -27.72 7.97
N THR A 193 -17.78 -26.65 7.64
CA THR A 193 -17.49 -25.27 8.08
C THR A 193 -17.42 -25.15 9.59
N ASP A 194 -18.41 -25.66 10.32
CA ASP A 194 -18.43 -25.57 11.79
C ASP A 194 -17.27 -26.35 12.43
N SER A 195 -16.94 -27.53 11.88
CA SER A 195 -15.80 -28.33 12.32
C SER A 195 -14.46 -27.63 12.08
N TYR A 196 -14.38 -26.83 11.01
CA TYR A 196 -13.22 -26.03 10.67
C TYR A 196 -13.12 -24.78 11.56
N LEU A 197 -14.19 -24.00 11.65
CA LEU A 197 -14.25 -22.74 12.39
C LEU A 197 -14.03 -22.92 13.89
N SER A 198 -14.62 -23.97 14.48
CA SER A 198 -14.44 -24.28 15.91
C SER A 198 -12.98 -24.58 16.30
N LYS A 199 -12.12 -24.95 15.34
CA LYS A 199 -10.69 -25.17 15.56
C LYS A 199 -9.83 -23.92 15.31
N GLN A 200 -10.36 -22.96 14.53
CA GLN A 200 -9.60 -21.84 13.98
C GLN A 200 -9.73 -20.53 14.80
N PHE A 201 -10.82 -20.35 15.54
CA PHE A 201 -10.99 -19.17 16.40
C PHE A 201 -10.24 -19.31 17.72
N LYS A 202 -8.92 -19.11 17.68
CA LYS A 202 -8.14 -18.73 18.87
C LYS A 202 -8.08 -17.20 18.96
N ASN A 203 -7.78 -16.66 20.15
CA ASN A 203 -7.66 -15.22 20.45
C ASN A 203 -6.52 -14.54 19.64
N ALA A 204 -6.62 -14.51 18.31
CA ALA A 204 -5.71 -13.77 17.47
C ALA A 204 -6.28 -12.36 17.25
N PRO A 205 -5.43 -11.34 17.25
CA PRO A 205 -5.88 -10.00 16.96
C PRO A 205 -6.41 -9.91 15.53
N ALA A 206 -7.47 -9.12 15.34
CA ALA A 206 -7.97 -8.74 14.04
C ALA A 206 -7.94 -7.21 13.91
N GLY A 207 -7.66 -6.73 12.70
CA GLY A 207 -7.55 -5.30 12.45
C GLY A 207 -7.39 -4.98 10.97
N SER A 208 -7.70 -3.73 10.66
CA SER A 208 -7.43 -3.12 9.36
C SER A 208 -6.68 -1.82 9.60
N VAL A 209 -5.55 -1.66 8.93
CA VAL A 209 -4.76 -0.42 8.91
C VAL A 209 -4.83 0.16 7.51
N ASN A 210 -5.67 1.17 7.35
CA ASN A 210 -5.74 1.97 6.13
C ASN A 210 -4.91 3.24 6.35
N SER A 211 -3.83 3.42 5.61
CA SER A 211 -2.96 4.58 5.84
C SER A 211 -3.51 5.83 5.17
N ALA A 212 -4.09 6.72 5.97
CA ALA A 212 -4.16 8.13 5.61
C ALA A 212 -2.75 8.74 5.45
N GLU A 213 -1.73 8.15 6.09
CA GLU A 213 -0.34 8.61 6.06
C GLU A 213 0.31 8.58 4.68
N ILE A 214 -0.18 7.78 3.74
CA ILE A 214 0.48 7.67 2.42
C ILE A 214 -0.16 8.61 1.40
N PHE A 215 -1.43 8.99 1.60
CA PHE A 215 -1.93 10.22 1.00
C PHE A 215 -1.09 11.42 1.44
N MET A 216 -0.61 11.42 2.70
CA MET A 216 0.29 12.47 3.20
C MET A 216 1.67 12.47 2.53
N ILE A 217 2.18 11.35 1.99
CA ILE A 217 3.46 11.33 1.27
C ILE A 217 3.36 12.14 -0.04
N ASP A 218 2.32 11.86 -0.82
CA ASP A 218 2.08 12.56 -2.09
C ASP A 218 1.80 14.06 -1.82
N ILE A 219 1.06 14.38 -0.75
CA ILE A 219 0.86 15.76 -0.29
C ILE A 219 2.17 16.43 0.15
N LYS A 220 3.01 15.76 0.95
CA LYS A 220 4.30 16.31 1.40
C LYS A 220 5.18 16.67 0.20
N CYS A 221 5.25 15.78 -0.78
CA CYS A 221 5.97 16.03 -2.04
C CYS A 221 5.40 17.25 -2.77
N LEU A 222 4.08 17.37 -2.88
CA LEU A 222 3.40 18.50 -3.50
C LEU A 222 3.68 19.82 -2.76
N ILE A 223 3.58 19.84 -1.43
CA ILE A 223 3.84 21.03 -0.61
C ILE A 223 5.29 21.51 -0.81
N ILE A 224 6.26 20.60 -0.77
CA ILE A 224 7.68 20.93 -1.00
C ILE A 224 7.86 21.58 -2.37
N LEU A 225 7.28 21.00 -3.42
CA LEU A 225 7.33 21.53 -4.78
C LEU A 225 6.69 22.93 -4.89
N LEU A 226 5.48 23.11 -4.34
CA LEU A 226 4.76 24.38 -4.39
C LEU A 226 5.50 25.49 -3.65
N LEU A 227 6.08 25.19 -2.48
CA LEU A 227 6.90 26.15 -1.73
C LEU A 227 8.16 26.53 -2.51
N GLY A 228 8.88 25.56 -3.10
CA GLY A 228 10.07 25.83 -3.91
C GLY A 228 9.78 26.70 -5.13
N ILE A 229 8.72 26.38 -5.87
CA ILE A 229 8.28 27.16 -7.04
C ILE A 229 7.84 28.56 -6.61
N GLY A 230 7.04 28.68 -5.55
CA GLY A 230 6.56 29.96 -5.02
C GLY A 230 7.70 30.89 -4.61
N LEU A 231 8.72 30.36 -3.94
CA LEU A 231 9.92 31.13 -3.58
C LEU A 231 10.70 31.56 -4.81
N ALA A 232 10.94 30.65 -5.76
CA ALA A 232 11.66 30.97 -7.01
C ALA A 232 10.96 32.06 -7.83
N VAL A 233 9.62 32.00 -7.96
CA VAL A 233 8.81 32.99 -8.68
C VAL A 233 8.74 34.32 -7.92
N GLY A 234 8.53 34.28 -6.60
CA GLY A 234 8.47 35.48 -5.76
C GLY A 234 9.76 36.29 -5.80
N MET A 235 10.92 35.61 -5.77
CA MET A 235 12.23 36.25 -5.92
C MET A 235 12.43 36.89 -7.30
N ARG A 236 11.92 36.25 -8.36
CA ARG A 236 11.97 36.80 -9.72
C ARG A 236 11.11 38.06 -9.87
N ASN A 237 9.93 38.08 -9.24
CA ASN A 237 8.99 39.19 -9.34
C ASN A 237 9.40 40.41 -8.50
N ARG A 238 9.87 40.22 -7.26
CA ARG A 238 10.34 41.34 -6.41
C ARG A 238 11.48 42.13 -7.06
N ARG A 239 12.37 41.47 -7.81
CA ARG A 239 13.49 42.15 -8.51
C ARG A 239 13.08 42.87 -9.81
N ARG A 240 11.91 42.56 -10.39
CA ARG A 240 11.36 43.34 -11.53
C ARG A 240 10.74 44.64 -11.04
N SER A 241 10.07 44.62 -9.88
CA SER A 241 9.46 45.80 -9.26
C SER A 241 10.47 46.86 -8.82
N THR A 242 11.71 46.49 -8.50
CA THR A 242 12.77 47.44 -8.12
C THR A 242 13.50 48.07 -9.31
N LYS A 243 13.11 47.73 -10.54
CA LYS A 243 13.72 48.26 -11.78
C LYS A 243 12.78 49.20 -12.57
N SER A 244 11.54 49.40 -12.12
CA SER A 244 10.64 50.46 -12.61
C SER A 244 10.73 51.66 -11.69
#